data_AF-A0A963DKN9-F1
#
_entry.id   AF-A0A963DKN9-F1
#
_cell.length_a   1.000
_cell.length_b   1.000
_cell.length_c   1.000
_cell.angle_alpha   90.00
_cell.angle_beta   90.00
_cell.angle_gamma   90.00
#
_symmetry.space_group_name_H-M   'P 1'
#
loop_
_entity.id
_entity.type
_entity.pdbx_description
1 polymer ?
#
loop_
_entity_poly.entity_id
_entity_poly.type
_entity_poly.pdbx_seq_one_letter_code
_entity_poly.pdbx_strand_id
1 'polypeptide(L)'
;MWFFFRRARERQQQAEAEAAAPRRPRPVTFEQITHGFGDFSDFQEHNAPLKFWLPEPADRALDQFCTMADQSLSEWLRQFLVVYAYGLFALTVLHERCPHFFRDQVRLLYSKGNEAAPPGKKRVATYWVPELGKNVAPIKVWIPTRLKDDLQLLADHAEIPLSQFAREIVISRLLGHGMLPARPRLTRVEPTPAAEAWCADQDIPWREVSEAEYRQARQGEVRWRLDDLPDTEDAA
;
A
#
# COMPACT_ATOMS: atom_id res chain seq x y z
N MET A 1 10.24 -6.89 -5.26
CA MET A 1 10.26 -6.31 -3.90
C MET A 1 10.06 -4.81 -4.03
N TRP A 2 9.01 -4.25 -3.42
CA TRP A 2 8.59 -2.85 -3.59
C TRP A 2 9.68 -1.85 -3.19
N PHE A 3 9.69 -0.64 -3.76
CA PHE A 3 10.70 0.40 -3.51
C PHE A 3 10.87 0.71 -2.01
N PHE A 4 9.78 0.78 -1.25
CA PHE A 4 9.83 1.02 0.20
C PHE A 4 10.43 -0.16 0.98
N PHE A 5 10.10 -1.40 0.60
CA PHE A 5 10.64 -2.61 1.26
C PHE A 5 12.12 -2.84 0.95
N ARG A 6 12.54 -2.51 -0.28
CA ARG A 6 13.95 -2.52 -0.69
C ARG A 6 14.76 -1.52 0.15
N ARG A 7 14.22 -0.31 0.34
CA ARG A 7 14.88 0.77 1.10
C ARG A 7 15.00 0.47 2.59
N ALA A 8 14.03 -0.22 3.19
CA ALA A 8 14.13 -0.63 4.60
C ALA A 8 15.30 -1.60 4.82
N ARG A 9 15.48 -2.55 3.91
CA ARG A 9 16.57 -3.54 3.95
C ARG A 9 17.93 -2.90 3.61
N GLU A 10 17.96 -1.99 2.64
CA GLU A 10 19.17 -1.23 2.27
C GLU A 10 19.59 -0.24 3.36
N ARG A 11 18.66 0.41 4.07
CA ARG A 11 18.96 1.27 5.23
C ARG A 11 19.55 0.47 6.39
N GLN A 12 19.08 -0.77 6.61
CA GLN A 12 19.64 -1.65 7.64
C GLN A 12 21.09 -2.07 7.34
N GLN A 13 21.50 -2.06 6.07
CA GLN A 13 22.88 -2.35 5.63
C GLN A 13 23.74 -1.08 5.47
N GLN A 14 23.15 0.08 5.18
CA GLN A 14 23.86 1.37 5.05
C GLN A 14 24.11 2.09 6.39
N ALA A 15 23.34 1.77 7.44
CA ALA A 15 23.54 2.34 8.78
C ALA A 15 24.88 1.95 9.42
N GLU A 16 25.56 0.91 8.92
CA GLU A 16 26.90 0.52 9.36
C GLU A 16 28.03 1.13 8.49
N ALA A 17 27.72 1.81 7.38
CA ALA A 17 28.73 2.15 6.35
C ALA A 17 28.97 3.65 6.08
N GLU A 18 28.08 4.59 6.42
CA GLU A 18 28.29 6.00 6.04
C GLU A 18 28.12 7.00 7.20
N ALA A 19 29.24 7.26 7.88
CA ALA A 19 29.51 8.50 8.58
C ALA A 19 30.16 9.50 7.60
N ALA A 20 29.39 10.06 6.65
CA ALA A 20 29.82 11.18 5.83
C ALA A 20 28.62 11.99 5.32
N ALA A 21 28.66 13.30 5.60
CA ALA A 21 27.83 14.44 5.14
C ALA A 21 26.47 14.18 4.43
N PRO A 22 25.39 14.89 4.80
CA PRO A 22 24.05 14.67 4.26
C PRO A 22 23.97 15.03 2.76
N ARG A 23 24.07 14.02 1.88
CA ARG A 23 23.72 14.15 0.46
C ARG A 23 22.20 14.24 0.33
N ARG A 24 21.71 15.36 -0.22
CA ARG A 24 20.27 15.59 -0.45
C ARG A 24 19.68 14.48 -1.32
N PRO A 25 18.57 13.84 -0.92
CA PRO A 25 17.93 12.82 -1.75
C PRO A 25 17.34 13.48 -3.00
N ARG A 26 17.77 13.02 -4.18
CA ARG A 26 17.15 13.43 -5.45
C ARG A 26 15.70 12.93 -5.49
N PRO A 27 14.73 13.72 -6.00
CA PRO A 27 13.38 13.24 -6.24
C PRO A 27 13.45 12.05 -7.19
N VAL A 28 12.79 10.96 -6.82
CA VAL A 28 12.69 9.76 -7.65
C VAL A 28 11.79 10.05 -8.84
N THR A 29 12.26 9.73 -10.04
CA THR A 29 11.46 9.88 -11.26
C THR A 29 10.31 8.86 -11.28
N PHE A 30 9.26 9.12 -12.06
CA PHE A 30 8.17 8.16 -12.25
C PHE A 30 8.70 6.80 -12.75
N GLU A 31 9.65 6.82 -13.68
CA GLU A 31 10.35 5.62 -14.14
C GLU A 31 11.06 4.90 -13.00
N GLN A 32 11.73 5.60 -12.09
CA GLN A 32 12.38 4.99 -10.92
C GLN A 32 11.39 4.44 -9.90
N ILE A 33 10.24 5.11 -9.71
CA ILE A 33 9.16 4.63 -8.84
C ILE A 33 8.55 3.36 -9.44
N THR A 34 8.29 3.36 -10.74
CA THR A 34 7.69 2.25 -11.47
C THR A 34 8.67 1.16 -11.87
N HIS A 35 9.98 1.41 -11.76
CA HIS A 35 11.03 0.45 -12.02
C HIS A 35 10.95 -0.70 -11.01
N GLY A 36 10.47 -1.85 -11.48
CA GLY A 36 10.20 -3.03 -10.66
C GLY A 36 8.72 -3.25 -10.29
N PHE A 37 7.79 -2.38 -10.74
CA PHE A 37 6.36 -2.71 -10.78
C PHE A 37 6.08 -3.83 -11.80
N GLY A 38 6.93 -3.99 -12.81
CA GLY A 38 6.60 -4.68 -14.05
C GLY A 38 6.54 -6.22 -14.03
N ASP A 39 7.00 -6.90 -12.98
CA ASP A 39 6.87 -8.36 -12.93
C ASP A 39 5.83 -8.80 -11.89
N PHE A 40 4.63 -9.07 -12.41
CA PHE A 40 3.54 -9.72 -11.70
C PHE A 40 3.23 -11.10 -12.30
N SER A 41 4.16 -11.72 -13.02
CA SER A 41 3.94 -13.05 -13.59
C SER A 41 3.59 -14.08 -12.51
N ASP A 42 4.21 -13.95 -11.34
CA ASP A 42 3.97 -14.75 -10.13
C ASP A 42 2.58 -14.54 -9.52
N PHE A 43 1.85 -13.50 -9.92
CA PHE A 43 0.51 -13.24 -9.41
C PHE A 43 -0.51 -14.17 -10.06
N GLN A 44 -0.21 -14.77 -11.21
CA GLN A 44 -1.13 -15.68 -11.87
C GLN A 44 -1.50 -16.91 -11.02
N GLU A 45 -0.73 -17.25 -9.98
CA GLU A 45 -1.00 -18.41 -9.13
C GLU A 45 -1.50 -18.03 -7.72
N HIS A 46 -2.68 -18.55 -7.35
CA HIS A 46 -3.29 -18.31 -6.04
C HIS A 46 -2.94 -19.42 -5.04
N ASN A 47 -1.65 -19.56 -4.69
CA ASN A 47 -1.17 -20.71 -3.94
C ASN A 47 -1.16 -20.54 -2.41
N ALA A 48 -1.41 -19.33 -1.89
CA ALA A 48 -1.29 -19.05 -0.47
C ALA A 48 -2.66 -18.74 0.16
N PRO A 49 -3.09 -19.48 1.21
CA PRO A 49 -4.35 -19.18 1.89
C PRO A 49 -4.16 -18.05 2.90
N LEU A 50 -5.03 -17.04 2.84
CA LEU A 50 -5.22 -16.02 3.86
C LEU A 50 -6.54 -16.31 4.59
N LYS A 51 -6.46 -16.47 5.92
CA LYS A 51 -7.62 -16.78 6.78
C LYS A 51 -7.75 -15.75 7.89
N PHE A 52 -8.93 -15.17 8.02
CA PHE A 52 -9.26 -14.24 9.10
C PHE A 52 -10.76 -14.31 9.38
N TRP A 53 -11.21 -13.65 10.45
CA TRP A 53 -12.62 -13.65 10.85
C TRP A 53 -13.12 -12.22 10.84
N LEU A 54 -14.32 -11.97 10.32
CA LEU A 54 -14.97 -10.67 10.34
C LEU A 54 -16.07 -10.62 11.42
N PRO A 55 -16.34 -9.43 11.98
CA PRO A 55 -17.57 -9.19 12.72
C PRO A 55 -18.77 -9.20 11.78
N GLU A 56 -19.94 -9.58 12.29
CA GLU A 56 -21.16 -9.74 11.49
C GLU A 56 -21.53 -8.49 10.66
N PRO A 57 -21.45 -7.24 11.18
CA PRO A 57 -21.76 -6.06 10.36
C PRO A 57 -20.82 -5.89 9.16
N ALA A 58 -19.54 -6.23 9.31
CA ALA A 58 -18.57 -6.14 8.23
C ALA A 58 -18.77 -7.25 7.18
N ASP A 59 -19.17 -8.44 7.62
CA ASP A 59 -19.52 -9.55 6.74
C ASP A 59 -20.76 -9.23 5.88
N ARG A 60 -21.81 -8.69 6.51
CA ARG A 60 -23.01 -8.22 5.79
C ARG A 60 -22.70 -7.10 4.80
N ALA A 61 -21.87 -6.13 5.20
CA ALA A 61 -21.44 -5.05 4.31
C ALA A 61 -20.63 -5.57 3.12
N LEU A 62 -19.77 -6.56 3.34
CA LEU A 62 -18.99 -7.22 2.30
C LEU A 62 -19.90 -7.93 1.30
N ASP A 63 -20.85 -8.75 1.77
CA ASP A 63 -21.81 -9.46 0.91
C ASP A 63 -22.66 -8.50 0.08
N GLN A 64 -23.16 -7.44 0.70
CA GLN A 64 -23.94 -6.41 0.00
C GLN A 64 -23.09 -5.69 -1.07
N PHE A 65 -21.85 -5.34 -0.74
CA PHE A 65 -20.94 -4.70 -1.67
C PHE A 65 -20.64 -5.60 -2.87
N CYS A 66 -20.28 -6.86 -2.64
CA CYS A 66 -19.99 -7.83 -3.69
C CYS A 66 -21.20 -8.04 -4.61
N THR A 67 -22.41 -8.10 -4.04
CA THR A 67 -23.67 -8.19 -4.81
C THR A 67 -23.89 -6.96 -5.69
N MET A 68 -23.65 -5.76 -5.17
CA MET A 68 -23.80 -4.51 -5.94
C MET A 68 -22.74 -4.34 -7.04
N ALA A 69 -21.53 -4.82 -6.78
CA ALA A 69 -20.41 -4.72 -7.70
C ALA A 69 -20.38 -5.82 -8.77
N ASP A 70 -21.29 -6.80 -8.70
CA ASP A 70 -21.30 -8.02 -9.54
C ASP A 70 -19.93 -8.73 -9.54
N GLN A 71 -19.33 -8.88 -8.35
CA GLN A 71 -18.01 -9.49 -8.15
C GLN A 71 -18.07 -10.58 -7.09
N SER A 72 -17.28 -11.64 -7.27
CA SER A 72 -17.11 -12.63 -6.21
C SER A 72 -16.33 -12.02 -5.02
N LEU A 73 -16.59 -12.53 -3.82
CA LEU A 73 -15.86 -12.11 -2.61
C LEU A 73 -14.34 -12.30 -2.78
N SER A 74 -13.93 -13.39 -3.43
CA SER A 74 -12.51 -13.68 -3.66
C SER A 74 -11.89 -12.71 -4.68
N GLU A 75 -12.62 -12.40 -5.75
CA GLU A 75 -12.21 -11.41 -6.76
C GLU A 75 -12.00 -10.04 -6.12
N TRP A 76 -13.01 -9.56 -5.38
CA TRP A 76 -12.93 -8.27 -4.70
C TRP A 76 -11.78 -8.21 -3.70
N LEU A 77 -11.63 -9.23 -2.85
CA LEU A 77 -10.55 -9.26 -1.87
C LEU A 77 -9.17 -9.23 -2.53
N ARG A 78 -8.97 -9.95 -3.65
CA ARG A 78 -7.69 -9.90 -4.38
C ARG A 78 -7.42 -8.50 -4.92
N GLN A 79 -8.40 -7.85 -5.54
CA GLN A 79 -8.28 -6.46 -6.03
C GLN A 79 -7.95 -5.51 -4.88
N PHE A 80 -8.72 -5.59 -3.79
CA PHE A 80 -8.53 -4.75 -2.62
C PHE A 80 -7.14 -4.92 -2.00
N LEU A 81 -6.68 -6.16 -1.80
CA LEU A 81 -5.37 -6.43 -1.19
C LEU A 81 -4.21 -5.96 -2.07
N VAL A 82 -4.34 -6.07 -3.40
CA VAL A 82 -3.36 -5.52 -4.35
C VAL A 82 -3.31 -4.01 -4.25
N VAL A 83 -4.46 -3.33 -4.26
CA VAL A 83 -4.52 -1.86 -4.11
C VAL A 83 -3.95 -1.43 -2.76
N TYR A 84 -4.23 -2.17 -1.70
CA TYR A 84 -3.73 -1.87 -0.37
C TYR A 84 -2.20 -1.98 -0.30
N ALA A 85 -1.61 -3.05 -0.86
CA ALA A 85 -0.18 -3.30 -0.79
C ALA A 85 0.65 -2.50 -1.82
N TYR A 86 0.10 -2.26 -3.01
CA TYR A 86 0.87 -1.73 -4.16
C TYR A 86 0.27 -0.48 -4.80
N GLY A 87 -0.94 -0.08 -4.40
CA GLY A 87 -1.65 1.07 -4.95
C GLY A 87 -2.45 0.77 -6.21
N LEU A 88 -3.27 1.75 -6.62
CA LEU A 88 -4.17 1.64 -7.76
C LEU A 88 -3.43 1.47 -9.09
N PHE A 89 -2.30 2.16 -9.28
CA PHE A 89 -1.53 2.07 -10.52
C PHE A 89 -1.01 0.65 -10.77
N ALA A 90 -0.56 -0.04 -9.72
CA ALA A 90 -0.14 -1.44 -9.80
C ALA A 90 -1.30 -2.36 -10.21
N LEU A 91 -2.51 -2.12 -9.68
CA LEU A 91 -3.71 -2.86 -10.08
C LEU A 91 -3.98 -2.71 -11.58
N THR A 92 -3.89 -1.49 -12.13
CA THR A 92 -4.10 -1.23 -13.56
C THR A 92 -3.09 -1.99 -14.42
N VAL A 93 -1.81 -1.92 -14.08
CA VAL A 93 -0.74 -2.66 -14.79
C VAL A 93 -0.97 -4.17 -14.71
N LEU A 94 -1.40 -4.68 -13.55
CA LEU A 94 -1.73 -6.09 -13.37
C LEU A 94 -2.91 -6.51 -14.24
N HIS A 95 -3.94 -5.67 -14.35
CA HIS A 95 -5.12 -5.95 -15.16
C HIS A 95 -4.79 -6.03 -16.66
N GLU A 96 -3.93 -5.14 -17.15
CA GLU A 96 -3.47 -5.16 -18.55
C GLU A 96 -2.63 -6.40 -18.87
N ARG A 97 -1.73 -6.81 -17.96
CA ARG A 97 -0.80 -7.92 -18.20
C ARG A 97 -1.36 -9.28 -17.85
N CYS A 98 -2.32 -9.34 -16.93
CA CYS A 98 -2.90 -10.56 -16.38
C CYS A 98 -4.43 -10.39 -16.21
N PRO A 99 -5.20 -10.26 -17.31
CA PRO A 99 -6.64 -9.97 -17.25
C PRO A 99 -7.47 -11.04 -16.54
N HIS A 100 -6.92 -12.24 -16.36
CA HIS A 100 -7.58 -13.35 -15.64
C HIS A 100 -7.15 -13.48 -14.18
N PHE A 101 -6.24 -12.63 -13.68
CA PHE A 101 -5.73 -12.71 -12.31
C PHE A 101 -6.86 -12.67 -11.26
N PHE A 102 -7.85 -11.81 -11.46
CA PHE A 102 -8.90 -11.64 -10.46
C PHE A 102 -10.02 -12.67 -10.57
N ARG A 103 -10.09 -13.41 -11.67
CA ARG A 103 -11.11 -14.43 -11.86
C ARG A 103 -10.79 -15.66 -11.01
N ASP A 104 -11.83 -16.31 -10.52
CA ASP A 104 -11.66 -17.58 -9.83
C ASP A 104 -11.13 -18.62 -10.83
N GLN A 105 -9.97 -19.21 -10.50
CA GLN A 105 -9.43 -20.31 -11.30
C GLN A 105 -10.34 -21.53 -11.16
N VAL A 106 -10.53 -22.26 -12.26
CA VAL A 106 -11.32 -23.51 -12.30
C VAL A 106 -10.74 -24.59 -11.35
N ARG A 107 -9.49 -24.43 -10.89
CA ARG A 107 -8.81 -25.39 -10.03
C ARG A 107 -9.35 -25.33 -8.60
N LEU A 108 -10.01 -26.40 -8.18
CA LEU A 108 -10.43 -26.61 -6.79
C LEU A 108 -9.21 -26.72 -5.86
N LEU A 109 -9.07 -25.78 -4.93
CA LEU A 109 -8.00 -25.75 -3.93
C LEU A 109 -8.50 -26.18 -2.55
N TYR A 110 -8.07 -27.35 -2.10
CA TYR A 110 -8.38 -27.88 -0.77
C TYR A 110 -7.34 -27.42 0.26
N SER A 111 -7.76 -27.09 1.48
CA SER A 111 -6.82 -26.94 2.60
C SER A 111 -7.17 -27.96 3.66
N LYS A 112 -6.19 -28.73 4.14
CA LYS A 112 -6.36 -29.48 5.39
C LYS A 112 -6.47 -28.48 6.55
N GLY A 113 -7.49 -28.64 7.39
CA GLY A 113 -7.54 -27.92 8.66
C GLY A 113 -6.39 -28.41 9.53
N ASN A 114 -5.69 -27.51 10.22
CA ASN A 114 -4.80 -27.94 11.29
C ASN A 114 -5.65 -28.62 12.36
N GLU A 115 -5.09 -29.67 12.98
CA GLU A 115 -5.71 -30.34 14.13
C GLU A 115 -6.16 -29.32 15.17
N ALA A 116 -7.31 -29.62 15.79
CA ALA A 116 -7.87 -28.79 16.85
C ALA A 116 -6.77 -28.45 17.86
N ALA A 117 -6.60 -27.16 18.16
CA ALA A 117 -5.61 -26.70 19.12
C ALA A 117 -5.75 -27.53 20.42
N PRO A 118 -4.64 -28.00 21.02
CA PRO A 118 -4.69 -28.79 22.24
C PRO A 118 -5.55 -28.07 23.29
N PRO A 119 -6.39 -28.83 24.04
CA PRO A 119 -7.29 -28.24 25.03
C PRO A 119 -6.44 -27.45 26.04
N GLY A 120 -6.68 -26.15 26.13
CA GLY A 120 -5.96 -25.25 27.05
C GLY A 120 -5.27 -24.04 26.42
N LYS A 121 -5.16 -23.94 25.08
CA LYS A 121 -4.80 -22.66 24.45
C LYS A 121 -5.96 -21.67 24.59
N LYS A 122 -5.91 -20.83 25.64
CA LYS A 122 -6.75 -19.62 25.73
C LYS A 122 -6.64 -18.89 24.39
N ARG A 123 -7.76 -18.74 23.69
CA ARG A 123 -7.83 -17.85 22.52
C ARG A 123 -7.36 -16.49 23.00
N VAL A 124 -6.17 -16.07 22.57
CA VAL A 124 -5.64 -14.72 22.82
C VAL A 124 -6.73 -13.76 22.43
N ALA A 125 -7.05 -12.83 23.33
CA ALA A 125 -8.21 -11.95 23.27
C ALA A 125 -8.50 -11.52 21.83
N THR A 126 -9.59 -12.08 21.30
CA THR A 126 -10.07 -11.75 19.97
C THR A 126 -10.24 -10.24 19.92
N TYR A 127 -9.51 -9.58 19.02
CA TYR A 127 -9.70 -8.17 18.68
C TYR A 127 -11.20 -7.88 18.56
N TRP A 128 -11.72 -7.10 19.51
CA TRP A 128 -13.14 -6.81 19.68
C TRP A 128 -13.30 -5.29 19.56
N VAL A 129 -14.06 -4.87 18.55
CA VAL A 129 -14.53 -3.50 18.42
C VAL A 129 -15.93 -3.50 19.04
N PRO A 130 -16.18 -2.77 20.14
CA PRO A 130 -17.46 -2.81 20.84
C PRO A 130 -18.67 -2.61 19.93
N GLU A 131 -18.54 -1.69 18.97
CA GLU A 131 -19.56 -1.30 18.02
C GLU A 131 -19.84 -2.36 16.94
N LEU A 132 -18.85 -3.21 16.61
CA LEU A 132 -18.98 -4.24 15.58
C LEU A 132 -19.27 -5.64 16.16
N GLY A 133 -19.09 -5.82 17.47
CA GLY A 133 -19.36 -7.09 18.12
C GLY A 133 -18.28 -8.15 17.91
N LYS A 134 -18.63 -9.42 18.12
CA LYS A 134 -17.69 -10.55 18.05
C LYS A 134 -17.37 -10.90 16.59
N ASN A 135 -16.15 -11.35 16.34
CA ASN A 135 -15.77 -11.91 15.05
C ASN A 135 -16.38 -13.31 14.90
N VAL A 136 -17.30 -13.48 13.94
CA VAL A 136 -18.11 -14.70 13.77
C VAL A 136 -18.05 -15.28 12.36
N ALA A 137 -17.74 -14.46 11.35
CA ALA A 137 -17.73 -14.89 9.95
C ALA A 137 -16.30 -15.29 9.50
N PRO A 138 -16.04 -16.56 9.16
CA PRO A 138 -14.73 -17.00 8.71
C PRO A 138 -14.51 -16.67 7.23
N ILE A 139 -13.50 -15.85 6.94
CA ILE A 139 -13.05 -15.55 5.58
C ILE A 139 -11.82 -16.38 5.24
N LYS A 140 -11.85 -17.02 4.07
CA LYS A 140 -10.70 -17.69 3.47
C LYS A 140 -10.60 -17.31 2.00
N VAL A 141 -9.49 -16.68 1.63
CA VAL A 141 -9.17 -16.33 0.24
C VAL A 141 -7.80 -16.90 -0.13
N TRP A 142 -7.68 -17.41 -1.35
CA TRP A 142 -6.40 -17.81 -1.92
C TRP A 142 -5.81 -16.65 -2.71
N ILE A 143 -4.56 -16.30 -2.40
CA ILE A 143 -3.83 -15.15 -2.95
C ILE A 143 -2.42 -15.58 -3.39
N PRO A 144 -1.71 -14.77 -4.19
CA PRO A 144 -0.30 -15.00 -4.49
C PRO A 144 0.56 -15.04 -3.22
N THR A 145 1.57 -15.90 -3.22
CA THR A 145 2.51 -16.01 -2.09
C THR A 145 3.19 -14.69 -1.80
N ARG A 146 3.67 -13.99 -2.84
CA ARG A 146 4.29 -12.66 -2.69
C ARG A 146 3.34 -11.64 -2.05
N LEU A 147 2.07 -11.61 -2.46
CA LEU A 147 1.08 -10.71 -1.86
C LEU A 147 0.88 -11.03 -0.37
N LYS A 148 0.82 -12.31 -0.01
CA LYS A 148 0.71 -12.72 1.40
C LYS A 148 1.93 -12.29 2.22
N ASP A 149 3.13 -12.48 1.68
CA ASP A 149 4.38 -12.12 2.36
C ASP A 149 4.50 -10.60 2.53
N ASP A 150 4.13 -9.82 1.52
CA ASP A 150 4.13 -8.35 1.60
C ASP A 150 3.07 -7.84 2.60
N LEU A 151 1.88 -8.47 2.66
CA LEU A 151 0.88 -8.19 3.70
C LEU A 151 1.37 -8.55 5.10
N GLN A 152 2.15 -9.64 5.24
CA GLN A 152 2.76 -10.02 6.51
C GLN A 152 3.76 -8.97 6.97
N LEU A 153 4.60 -8.46 6.06
CA LEU A 153 5.55 -7.39 6.36
C LEU A 153 4.83 -6.12 6.83
N LEU A 154 3.73 -5.73 6.18
CA LEU A 154 2.90 -4.60 6.63
C LEU A 154 2.26 -4.84 8.01
N ALA A 155 1.82 -6.08 8.28
CA ALA A 155 1.30 -6.47 9.58
C ALA A 155 2.37 -6.42 10.69
N ASP A 156 3.58 -6.89 10.37
CA ASP A 156 4.73 -6.85 11.28
C ASP A 156 5.12 -5.41 11.61
N HIS A 157 5.13 -4.51 10.61
CA HIS A 157 5.35 -3.07 10.82
C HIS A 157 4.27 -2.43 11.70
N ALA A 158 3.02 -2.90 11.58
CA ALA A 158 1.91 -2.47 12.42
C ALA A 158 1.91 -3.14 13.81
N GLU A 159 2.84 -4.06 14.07
CA GLU A 159 2.96 -4.86 15.29
C GLU A 159 1.67 -5.63 15.64
N ILE A 160 0.96 -6.13 14.62
CA ILE A 160 -0.24 -6.94 14.80
C ILE A 160 -0.20 -8.21 13.93
N PRO A 161 -0.83 -9.31 14.35
CA PRO A 161 -0.88 -10.52 13.55
C PRO A 161 -1.57 -10.29 12.19
N LEU A 162 -1.11 -10.96 11.13
CA LEU A 162 -1.67 -10.83 9.76
C LEU A 162 -3.19 -11.02 9.70
N SER A 163 -3.76 -11.94 10.47
CA SER A 163 -5.23 -12.14 10.49
C SER A 163 -5.98 -10.94 11.08
N GLN A 164 -5.37 -10.25 12.05
CA GLN A 164 -5.94 -9.03 12.62
C GLN A 164 -5.73 -7.86 11.66
N PHE A 165 -4.54 -7.74 11.07
CA PHE A 165 -4.24 -6.75 10.06
C PHE A 165 -5.23 -6.83 8.88
N ALA A 166 -5.39 -8.01 8.28
CA ALA A 166 -6.34 -8.25 7.18
C ALA A 166 -7.76 -7.86 7.56
N ARG A 167 -8.21 -8.21 8.78
CA ARG A 167 -9.52 -7.80 9.31
C ARG A 167 -9.65 -6.29 9.39
N GLU A 168 -8.68 -5.61 10.02
CA GLU A 168 -8.70 -4.15 10.20
C GLU A 168 -8.74 -3.44 8.85
N ILE A 169 -7.91 -3.82 7.88
CA ILE A 169 -7.88 -3.15 6.58
C ILE A 169 -9.19 -3.38 5.80
N VAL A 170 -9.78 -4.58 5.85
CA VAL A 170 -11.06 -4.87 5.19
C VAL A 170 -12.20 -4.06 5.83
N ILE A 171 -12.29 -4.03 7.16
CA ILE A 171 -13.29 -3.22 7.88
C ILE A 171 -13.12 -1.74 7.53
N SER A 172 -11.88 -1.24 7.54
CA SER A 172 -11.60 0.17 7.25
C SER A 172 -12.04 0.56 5.84
N ARG A 173 -11.92 -0.36 4.88
CA ARG A 173 -12.33 -0.14 3.50
C ARG A 173 -13.84 -0.15 3.34
N LEU A 174 -14.54 -1.04 4.03
CA LEU A 174 -15.99 -1.20 3.90
C LEU A 174 -16.77 -0.16 4.72
N LEU A 175 -16.33 0.11 5.94
CA LEU A 175 -17.08 0.89 6.94
C LEU A 175 -16.36 2.19 7.36
N GLY A 176 -15.19 2.46 6.79
CA GLY A 176 -14.36 3.62 7.12
C GLY A 176 -13.44 3.39 8.32
N HIS A 177 -12.43 4.25 8.44
CA HIS A 177 -11.43 4.18 9.53
C HIS A 177 -12.01 4.49 10.93
N GLY A 178 -13.16 5.16 11.01
CA GLY A 178 -13.81 5.50 12.29
C GLY A 178 -14.35 4.29 13.06
N MET A 179 -14.49 3.14 12.41
CA MET A 179 -14.96 1.89 13.03
C MET A 179 -13.84 1.06 13.66
N LEU A 180 -12.62 1.60 13.73
CA LEU A 180 -11.45 0.92 14.25
C LEU A 180 -10.77 1.81 15.30
N PRO A 181 -10.13 1.22 16.32
CA PRO A 181 -9.27 1.97 17.23
C PRO A 181 -8.18 2.66 16.43
N ALA A 182 -7.83 3.87 16.85
CA ALA A 182 -6.70 4.58 16.28
C ALA A 182 -5.45 3.70 16.37
N ARG A 183 -4.74 3.58 15.25
CA ARG A 183 -3.48 2.85 15.15
C ARG A 183 -2.40 3.85 14.79
N PRO A 184 -1.82 4.56 15.79
CA PRO A 184 -0.86 5.61 15.53
C PRO A 184 0.26 5.16 14.61
N ARG A 185 0.71 3.90 14.66
CA ARG A 185 1.77 3.35 13.78
C ARG A 185 1.33 3.03 12.34
N LEU A 186 0.06 2.72 12.10
CA LEU A 186 -0.47 2.58 10.73
C LEU A 186 -0.69 3.95 10.08
N THR A 187 -1.05 4.94 10.90
CA THR A 187 -1.27 6.32 10.47
C THR A 187 -0.07 7.23 10.74
N ARG A 188 1.06 6.68 11.24
CA ARG A 188 2.29 7.44 11.48
C ARG A 188 2.90 7.63 10.11
N VAL A 189 2.47 8.70 9.46
CA VAL A 189 3.18 9.22 8.31
C VAL A 189 4.51 9.69 8.88
N GLU A 190 5.58 8.92 8.68
CA GLU A 190 6.93 9.49 8.70
C GLU A 190 7.04 10.27 7.39
N PRO A 191 6.81 11.59 7.41
CA PRO A 191 6.89 12.35 6.20
C PRO A 191 8.34 12.26 5.73
N THR A 192 8.56 12.19 4.42
CA THR A 192 9.94 12.28 3.94
C THR A 192 10.56 13.58 4.47
N PRO A 193 11.88 13.63 4.74
CA PRO A 193 12.52 14.86 5.22
C PRO A 193 12.22 16.09 4.36
N ALA A 194 11.96 15.90 3.05
CA ALA A 194 11.53 16.96 2.14
C ALA A 194 10.09 17.43 2.38
N ALA A 195 9.17 16.52 2.74
CA ALA A 195 7.80 16.86 3.11
C ALA A 195 7.76 17.53 4.49
N GLU A 196 8.60 17.13 5.44
CA GLU A 196 8.75 17.82 6.73
C GLU A 196 9.29 19.24 6.54
N ALA A 197 10.31 19.42 5.69
CA ALA A 197 10.83 20.74 5.34
C ALA A 197 9.75 21.62 4.69
N TRP A 198 8.90 21.06 3.81
CA TRP A 198 7.76 21.78 3.21
C TRP A 198 6.78 22.27 4.27
N CYS A 199 6.34 21.38 5.16
CA CYS A 199 5.37 21.69 6.20
C CYS A 199 5.90 22.67 7.25
N ALA A 200 7.22 22.77 7.40
CA ALA A 200 7.89 23.67 8.34
C ALA A 200 8.25 25.04 7.72
N ASP A 201 7.76 25.36 6.52
CA ASP A 201 8.13 26.54 5.73
C ASP A 201 9.66 26.71 5.61
N GLN A 202 10.39 25.60 5.63
CA GLN A 202 11.83 25.60 5.42
C GLN A 202 12.12 25.68 3.93
N ASP A 203 13.23 26.34 3.58
CA ASP A 203 13.69 26.39 2.18
C ASP A 203 13.91 24.99 1.65
N ILE A 204 12.99 24.55 0.80
CA ILE A 204 13.19 23.38 -0.03
C ILE A 204 14.09 23.83 -1.16
N PRO A 205 15.20 23.13 -1.42
CA PRO A 205 16.12 23.54 -2.45
C PRO A 205 15.46 23.42 -3.82
N TRP A 206 14.93 24.55 -4.28
CA TRP A 206 14.52 24.76 -5.66
C TRP A 206 15.77 24.63 -6.53
N ARG A 207 15.71 23.73 -7.51
CA ARG A 207 16.73 23.66 -8.56
C ARG A 207 16.21 24.49 -9.72
N GLU A 208 16.98 25.49 -10.10
CA GLU A 208 16.79 26.18 -11.37
C GLU A 208 17.00 25.17 -12.52
N VAL A 209 15.99 25.06 -13.38
CA VAL A 209 15.98 24.17 -14.53
C VAL A 209 15.89 25.00 -15.79
N SER A 210 16.45 24.50 -16.89
CA SER A 210 16.34 25.20 -18.18
C SER A 210 14.88 25.31 -18.62
N GLU A 211 14.56 26.32 -19.44
CA GLU A 211 13.21 26.49 -20.00
C GLU A 211 12.72 25.24 -20.76
N ALA A 212 13.62 24.52 -21.42
CA ALA A 212 13.32 23.27 -22.11
C ALA A 212 12.92 22.14 -21.12
N GLU A 213 13.60 22.04 -19.97
CA GLU A 213 13.28 21.08 -18.90
C GLU A 213 11.99 21.50 -18.16
N TYR A 214 11.74 22.81 -18.01
CA TYR A 214 10.50 23.35 -17.44
C TYR A 214 9.27 23.05 -18.31
N ARG A 215 9.35 23.30 -19.63
CA ARG A 215 8.25 23.03 -20.58
C ARG A 215 7.85 21.55 -20.64
N GLN A 216 8.73 20.65 -20.21
CA GLN A 216 8.46 19.21 -20.11
C GLN A 216 7.82 18.80 -18.76
N ALA A 217 7.84 19.68 -17.75
CA ALA A 217 7.26 19.42 -16.43
C ALA A 217 5.80 19.90 -16.35
N ARG A 218 4.92 19.11 -15.72
CA ARG A 218 3.47 19.39 -15.63
C ARG A 218 3.10 20.49 -14.61
N GLN A 219 4.02 20.83 -13.71
CA GLN A 219 3.86 21.87 -12.70
C GLN A 219 5.20 22.56 -12.48
N GLY A 220 5.18 23.89 -12.48
CA GLY A 220 6.30 24.73 -12.13
C GLY A 220 5.83 26.16 -11.89
N GLU A 221 6.62 26.93 -11.15
CA GLU A 221 6.40 28.34 -10.89
C GLU A 221 7.48 29.13 -11.63
N VAL A 222 7.08 30.08 -12.49
CA VAL A 222 8.03 30.99 -13.14
C VAL A 222 8.16 32.23 -12.28
N ARG A 223 9.38 32.49 -11.77
CA ARG A 223 9.72 33.76 -11.13
C ARG A 223 10.73 34.48 -12.00
N TRP A 224 10.35 35.68 -12.43
CA TRP A 224 11.22 36.57 -13.18
C TRP A 224 12.14 37.30 -12.19
N ARG A 225 13.45 37.35 -12.45
CA ARG A 225 14.32 38.34 -11.80
C ARG A 225 14.31 39.60 -12.68
N LEU A 226 14.44 40.76 -12.03
CA LEU A 226 14.40 42.04 -12.74
C LEU A 226 15.53 42.15 -13.79
N ASP A 227 16.63 41.43 -13.57
CA ASP A 227 17.80 41.37 -14.45
C ASP A 227 17.57 40.53 -15.74
N ASP A 228 16.45 39.81 -15.85
CA ASP A 228 16.11 38.96 -17.00
C ASP A 228 15.23 39.68 -18.05
N LEU A 229 14.84 40.93 -17.79
CA LEU A 229 14.08 41.73 -18.75
C LEU A 229 15.05 42.21 -19.84
N PRO A 230 14.74 41.99 -21.13
CA PRO A 230 15.52 42.63 -22.19
C PRO A 230 15.42 44.14 -22.01
N ASP A 231 16.56 44.82 -21.96
CA ASP A 231 16.64 46.27 -21.89
C ASP A 231 15.71 46.85 -22.97
N THR A 232 14.64 47.51 -22.54
CA THR A 232 13.64 48.12 -23.42
C THR A 232 14.17 49.38 -24.12
N GLU A 233 15.46 49.40 -24.49
CA GLU A 233 16.09 50.52 -25.20
C GLU A 233 16.03 50.38 -26.73
N ASP A 234 15.65 49.23 -27.29
CA ASP A 234 15.58 49.01 -28.74
C ASP A 234 14.16 49.06 -29.34
N ALA A 235 13.26 49.84 -28.75
CA ALA A 235 11.95 50.16 -29.35
C ALA A 235 11.78 51.67 -29.54
N ALA A 236 12.53 52.22 -30.50
CA ALA A 236 12.29 53.53 -31.12
C ALA A 236 12.05 53.36 -32.63
#